data_AF-A0A3S1SF64-F1
#
_entry.id   AF-A0A3S1SF64-F1
#
_cell.length_a   1.000
_cell.length_b   1.000
_cell.length_c   1.000
_cell.angle_alpha   90.00
_cell.angle_beta   90.00
_cell.angle_gamma   90.00
#
_symmetry.space_group_name_H-M   'P 1'
#
loop_
_entity.id
_entity.type
_entity.pdbx_description
1 polymer ?
#
loop_
_entity_poly.entity_id
_entity_poly.type
_entity_poly.pdbx_seq_one_letter_code
_entity_poly.pdbx_strand_id
1 'polypeptide(L)'
;MANELRFKTARDLFMACPAVSRDMVALPTEQPSIEFCRALLAGRVPEEAITFCAYLLPERAAVWWAHECLSHLTVLLDRRDQELLALVRDWVSEPDSAHHRAEVSQAAAIPPTTPAAWIALAAGRHGNGSAMEAPAVSALQPLPAAHAVSAGVLAGLARVALEDRFSVLSAFVEMGIQMAEIEALRQSADAN
;
A
#
# COMPACT_ATOMS: atom_id res chain seq x y z
N MET A 1 -10.04 -14.89 23.12
CA MET A 1 -9.73 -13.47 22.89
C MET A 1 -9.73 -13.29 21.39
N ALA A 2 -10.69 -12.52 20.84
CA ALA A 2 -10.83 -12.40 19.39
C ALA A 2 -9.71 -11.50 18.86
N ASN A 3 -8.98 -12.00 17.88
CA ASN A 3 -7.97 -11.24 17.17
C ASN A 3 -8.68 -10.27 16.21
N GLU A 4 -8.80 -9.00 16.57
CA GLU A 4 -9.60 -8.05 15.80
C GLU A 4 -8.73 -7.27 14.81
N LEU A 5 -9.13 -7.29 13.53
CA LEU A 5 -8.54 -6.43 12.51
C LEU A 5 -8.67 -4.96 12.92
N ARG A 6 -7.71 -4.13 12.47
CA ARG A 6 -7.74 -2.66 12.63
C ARG A 6 -9.09 -2.05 12.26
N PHE A 7 -9.72 -2.58 11.20
CA PHE A 7 -11.08 -2.24 10.78
C PHE A 7 -11.89 -3.53 10.68
N LYS A 8 -12.96 -3.65 11.48
CA LYS A 8 -13.77 -4.88 11.51
C LYS A 8 -14.60 -5.01 10.24
N THR A 9 -15.19 -3.90 9.80
CA THR A 9 -16.01 -3.82 8.60
C THR A 9 -15.44 -2.87 7.56
N ALA A 10 -15.89 -3.00 6.32
CA ALA A 10 -15.60 -2.02 5.27
C ALA A 10 -16.07 -0.62 5.65
N ARG A 11 -17.21 -0.49 6.33
CA ARG A 11 -17.71 0.80 6.82
C ARG A 11 -16.75 1.45 7.81
N ASP A 12 -16.16 0.69 8.74
CA ASP A 12 -15.19 1.22 9.70
C ASP A 12 -13.98 1.83 8.98
N LEU A 13 -13.46 1.14 7.96
CA LEU A 13 -12.34 1.62 7.15
C LEU A 13 -12.70 2.91 6.42
N PHE A 14 -13.84 2.97 5.75
CA PHE A 14 -14.26 4.16 5.00
C PHE A 14 -14.51 5.36 5.91
N MET A 15 -15.05 5.14 7.12
CA MET A 15 -15.22 6.22 8.11
C MET A 15 -13.87 6.73 8.62
N ALA A 16 -12.91 5.84 8.90
CA ALA A 16 -11.59 6.21 9.39
C ALA A 16 -10.69 6.81 8.30
N CYS A 17 -10.88 6.38 7.05
CA CYS A 17 -10.08 6.79 5.90
C CYS A 17 -10.98 7.23 4.73
N PRO A 18 -11.66 8.39 4.81
CA PRO A 18 -12.60 8.83 3.76
C PRO A 18 -11.99 9.02 2.37
N ALA A 19 -10.67 9.14 2.29
CA ALA A 19 -9.95 9.24 1.03
C ALA A 19 -10.08 8.01 0.13
N VAL A 20 -10.38 6.83 0.69
CA VAL A 20 -10.62 5.60 -0.09
C VAL A 20 -11.75 5.77 -1.11
N SER A 21 -12.77 6.57 -0.79
CA SER A 21 -13.89 6.88 -1.69
C SER A 21 -13.49 7.72 -2.91
N ARG A 22 -12.26 8.26 -2.95
CA ARG A 22 -11.70 8.93 -4.13
C ARG A 22 -10.95 7.96 -5.04
N ASP A 23 -10.53 6.82 -4.49
CA ASP A 23 -9.68 5.84 -5.17
C ASP A 23 -10.45 4.61 -5.65
N MET A 24 -11.69 4.44 -5.19
CA MET A 24 -12.60 3.38 -5.62
C MET A 24 -14.05 3.82 -5.63
N VAL A 25 -14.86 3.10 -6.39
CA VAL A 25 -16.30 3.32 -6.62
C VAL A 25 -17.15 2.44 -5.70
N ALA A 26 -16.64 1.28 -5.26
CA ALA A 26 -17.34 0.42 -4.31
C ALA A 26 -17.79 1.18 -3.06
N LEU A 27 -19.05 0.98 -2.67
CA LEU A 27 -19.64 1.64 -1.51
C LEU A 27 -19.32 0.85 -0.22
N PRO A 28 -19.14 1.54 0.92
CA PRO A 28 -18.94 0.88 2.20
C PRO A 28 -20.16 0.05 2.58
N THR A 29 -19.91 -1.13 3.12
CA THR A 29 -20.94 -2.04 3.63
C THR A 29 -20.60 -2.46 5.07
N GLU A 30 -21.56 -3.08 5.75
CA GLU A 30 -21.34 -3.71 7.05
C GLU A 30 -20.59 -5.06 6.96
N GLN A 31 -20.18 -5.48 5.76
CA GLN A 31 -19.46 -6.75 5.60
C GLN A 31 -18.11 -6.70 6.32
N PRO A 32 -17.67 -7.83 6.92
CA PRO A 32 -16.33 -7.95 7.47
C PRO A 32 -15.28 -7.58 6.44
N SER A 33 -14.22 -6.87 6.84
CA SER A 33 -13.22 -6.29 5.91
C SER A 33 -12.61 -7.33 4.95
N ILE A 34 -12.31 -8.54 5.44
CA ILE A 34 -11.74 -9.61 4.60
C ILE A 34 -12.76 -10.16 3.61
N GLU A 35 -14.02 -10.32 4.05
CA GLU A 35 -15.11 -10.76 3.16
C GLU A 35 -15.41 -9.71 2.09
N PHE A 36 -15.41 -8.42 2.46
CA PHE A 36 -15.57 -7.33 1.51
C PHE A 36 -14.44 -7.31 0.47
N CYS A 37 -13.18 -7.49 0.91
CA CYS A 37 -12.03 -7.56 0.00
C CYS A 37 -12.16 -8.72 -1.00
N ARG A 38 -12.57 -9.91 -0.54
CA ARG A 38 -12.84 -11.06 -1.43
C ARG A 38 -14.03 -10.82 -2.35
N ALA A 39 -15.06 -10.12 -1.89
CA ALA A 39 -16.20 -9.73 -2.71
C ALA A 39 -15.81 -8.73 -3.81
N LEU A 40 -14.90 -7.79 -3.53
CA LEU A 40 -14.32 -6.90 -4.55
C LEU A 40 -13.56 -7.71 -5.61
N LEU A 41 -12.72 -8.66 -5.18
CA LEU A 41 -11.94 -9.52 -6.07
C LEU A 41 -12.83 -10.36 -7.01
N ALA A 42 -13.98 -10.84 -6.52
CA ALA A 42 -14.97 -11.56 -7.31
C ALA A 42 -15.95 -10.64 -8.09
N GLY A 43 -15.80 -9.33 -7.92
CA GLY A 43 -16.72 -8.32 -8.44
C GLY A 43 -16.42 -7.88 -9.87
N ARG A 44 -17.02 -6.75 -10.26
CA ARG A 44 -16.85 -6.16 -11.60
C ARG A 44 -15.52 -5.44 -11.80
N VAL A 45 -14.92 -4.96 -10.71
CA VAL A 45 -13.66 -4.20 -10.72
C VAL A 45 -12.71 -4.83 -9.70
N PRO A 46 -12.10 -5.99 -10.01
CA PRO A 46 -11.25 -6.72 -9.07
C PRO A 46 -10.05 -5.88 -8.57
N GLU A 47 -9.59 -4.89 -9.33
CA GLU A 47 -8.53 -3.95 -8.96
C GLU A 47 -8.86 -3.13 -7.70
N GLU A 48 -10.15 -2.97 -7.38
CA GLU A 48 -10.58 -2.32 -6.13
C GLU A 48 -10.16 -3.12 -4.90
N ALA A 49 -9.96 -4.43 -5.00
CA ALA A 49 -9.45 -5.24 -3.90
C ALA A 49 -8.01 -4.85 -3.53
N ILE A 50 -7.16 -4.54 -4.51
CA ILE A 50 -5.79 -4.01 -4.29
C ILE A 50 -5.87 -2.67 -3.57
N THR A 51 -6.75 -1.78 -4.04
CA THR A 51 -6.97 -0.47 -3.40
C THR A 51 -7.42 -0.65 -1.96
N PHE A 52 -8.39 -1.52 -1.70
CA PHE A 52 -8.89 -1.77 -0.35
C PHE A 52 -7.80 -2.34 0.57
N CYS A 53 -7.01 -3.31 0.11
CA CYS A 53 -5.86 -3.86 0.85
C CYS A 53 -4.87 -2.77 1.27
N ALA A 54 -4.56 -1.83 0.36
CA ALA A 54 -3.64 -0.74 0.64
C ALA A 54 -4.10 0.17 1.80
N TYR A 55 -5.42 0.37 1.95
CA TYR A 55 -6.02 1.13 3.05
C TYR A 55 -6.24 0.30 4.32
N LEU A 56 -6.43 -1.02 4.18
CA LEU A 56 -6.68 -1.93 5.29
C LEU A 56 -5.42 -2.14 6.15
N LEU A 57 -4.26 -2.22 5.49
CA LEU A 57 -2.98 -2.47 6.14
C LEU A 57 -2.44 -1.20 6.82
N PRO A 58 -1.80 -1.32 8.01
CA PRO A 58 -0.98 -0.23 8.55
C PRO A 58 0.13 0.15 7.58
N GLU A 59 0.55 1.42 7.60
CA GLU A 59 1.43 2.00 6.57
C GLU A 59 2.68 1.16 6.28
N ARG A 60 3.41 0.72 7.32
CA ARG A 60 4.62 -0.12 7.14
C ARG A 60 4.29 -1.45 6.48
N ALA A 61 3.19 -2.10 6.89
CA ALA A 61 2.74 -3.36 6.30
C ALA A 61 2.26 -3.16 4.86
N ALA A 62 1.56 -2.06 4.56
CA ALA A 62 1.12 -1.72 3.22
C ALA A 62 2.30 -1.53 2.25
N VAL A 63 3.33 -0.79 2.69
CA VAL A 63 4.57 -0.60 1.91
C VAL A 63 5.29 -1.93 1.69
N TRP A 64 5.43 -2.76 2.73
CA TRP A 64 6.05 -4.08 2.60
C TRP A 64 5.28 -5.00 1.66
N TRP A 65 3.96 -5.08 1.80
CA TRP A 65 3.09 -5.84 0.90
C TRP A 65 3.27 -5.41 -0.56
N ALA A 66 3.31 -4.11 -0.84
CA ALA A 66 3.54 -3.64 -2.20
C ALA A 66 4.95 -3.92 -2.71
N HIS A 67 5.97 -3.84 -1.85
CA HIS A 67 7.32 -4.29 -2.18
C HIS A 67 7.31 -5.77 -2.59
N GLU A 68 6.63 -6.65 -1.84
CA GLU A 68 6.54 -8.07 -2.16
C GLU A 68 5.78 -8.30 -3.48
N CYS A 69 4.67 -7.59 -3.71
CA CYS A 69 3.94 -7.63 -4.98
C CYS A 69 4.87 -7.31 -6.16
N LEU A 70 5.62 -6.21 -6.09
CA LEU A 70 6.52 -5.79 -7.17
C LEU A 70 7.75 -6.70 -7.28
N SER A 71 8.19 -7.31 -6.18
CA SER A 71 9.28 -8.29 -6.19
C SER A 71 8.94 -9.53 -7.02
N HIS A 72 7.68 -9.97 -7.00
CA HIS A 72 7.17 -11.02 -7.90
C HIS A 72 7.13 -10.61 -9.37
N LEU A 73 7.23 -9.31 -9.68
CA LEU A 73 7.22 -8.76 -11.04
C LEU A 73 8.59 -8.23 -11.48
N THR A 74 9.67 -8.51 -10.75
CA THR A 74 11.00 -7.91 -10.96
C THR A 74 11.52 -8.00 -12.40
N VAL A 75 11.20 -9.08 -13.12
CA VAL A 75 11.57 -9.25 -14.54
C VAL A 75 10.90 -8.26 -15.50
N LEU A 76 9.79 -7.65 -15.06
CA LEU A 76 9.03 -6.61 -15.77
C LEU A 76 9.43 -5.19 -15.33
N LEU A 77 10.38 -5.08 -14.40
CA LEU A 77 10.84 -3.82 -13.82
C LEU A 77 12.24 -3.50 -14.33
N ASP A 78 12.49 -2.24 -14.63
CA ASP A 78 13.82 -1.79 -15.02
C ASP A 78 14.78 -1.76 -13.83
N ARG A 79 16.06 -1.49 -14.10
CA ARG A 79 17.09 -1.42 -13.05
C ARG A 79 16.78 -0.36 -11.99
N ARG A 80 16.21 0.78 -12.39
CA ARG A 80 15.91 1.88 -11.47
C ARG A 80 14.79 1.49 -10.51
N ASP A 81 13.75 0.81 -11.01
CA ASP A 81 12.69 0.24 -10.18
C ASP A 81 13.27 -0.77 -9.17
N GLN A 82 14.20 -1.63 -9.59
CA GLN A 82 14.85 -2.60 -8.70
C GLN A 82 15.69 -1.93 -7.60
N GLU A 83 16.44 -0.86 -7.94
CA GLU A 83 17.18 -0.06 -6.97
C GLU A 83 16.24 0.62 -5.96
N LEU A 84 15.11 1.17 -6.42
CA LEU A 84 14.10 1.77 -5.55
C LEU A 84 13.46 0.73 -4.61
N LEU A 85 13.17 -0.48 -5.09
CA LEU A 85 12.66 -1.55 -4.24
C LEU A 85 13.67 -1.95 -3.15
N ALA A 86 14.98 -1.96 -3.46
CA ALA A 86 16.00 -2.21 -2.45
C ALA A 86 15.98 -1.14 -1.34
N LEU A 87 15.87 0.14 -1.69
CA LEU A 87 15.75 1.23 -0.70
C LEU A 87 14.49 1.08 0.17
N VAL A 88 13.36 0.72 -0.46
CA VAL A 88 12.11 0.46 0.27
C VAL A 88 12.26 -0.71 1.25
N ARG A 89 12.89 -1.82 0.83
CA ARG A 89 13.15 -2.97 1.71
C ARG A 89 14.01 -2.59 2.91
N ASP A 90 15.06 -1.82 2.68
CA ASP A 90 15.99 -1.41 3.72
C ASP A 90 15.27 -0.48 4.73
N TRP A 91 14.40 0.42 4.25
CA TRP A 91 13.50 1.22 5.11
C TRP A 91 12.49 0.37 5.89
N VAL A 92 11.87 -0.64 5.29
CA VAL A 92 10.93 -1.53 6.02
C VAL A 92 11.64 -2.29 7.14
N SER A 93 12.90 -2.68 6.90
CA SER A 93 13.73 -3.42 7.85
C SER A 93 14.11 -2.58 9.05
N GLU A 94 14.50 -1.32 8.81
CA GLU A 94 14.96 -0.38 9.84
C GLU A 94 14.29 1.00 9.70
N PRO A 95 12.98 1.13 10.00
CA PRO A 95 12.21 2.35 9.73
C PRO A 95 12.66 3.55 10.59
N ASP A 96 13.28 3.30 11.75
CA ASP A 96 13.78 4.34 12.64
C ASP A 96 15.15 4.89 12.20
N SER A 97 15.84 4.19 11.29
CA SER A 97 17.12 4.62 10.74
C SER A 97 16.97 5.95 10.02
N ALA A 98 17.66 6.98 10.53
CA ALA A 98 17.69 8.30 9.90
C ALA A 98 18.27 8.24 8.48
N HIS A 99 19.19 7.30 8.24
CA HIS A 99 19.80 7.07 6.92
C HIS A 99 18.76 6.57 5.92
N HIS A 100 18.09 5.44 6.20
CA HIS A 100 17.12 4.87 5.27
C HIS A 100 15.90 5.78 5.06
N ARG A 101 15.46 6.50 6.10
CA ARG A 101 14.43 7.55 5.92
C ARG A 101 14.88 8.65 4.97
N ALA A 102 16.12 9.15 5.11
CA ALA A 102 16.64 10.18 4.22
C ALA A 102 16.76 9.70 2.76
N GLU A 103 17.25 8.48 2.54
CA GLU A 103 17.39 7.89 1.20
C GLU A 103 16.04 7.74 0.48
N VAL A 104 15.05 7.16 1.17
CA VAL A 104 13.71 6.98 0.59
C VAL A 104 13.01 8.33 0.38
N SER A 105 13.17 9.29 1.29
CA SER A 105 12.62 10.65 1.10
C SER A 105 13.26 11.39 -0.06
N GLN A 106 14.56 11.21 -0.28
CA GLN A 106 15.24 11.77 -1.45
C GLN A 106 14.71 11.14 -2.74
N ALA A 107 14.50 9.82 -2.76
CA ALA A 107 13.89 9.13 -3.89
C ALA A 107 12.44 9.59 -4.16
N ALA A 108 11.69 9.88 -3.09
CA ALA A 108 10.30 10.37 -3.12
C ALA A 108 10.15 11.85 -3.53
N ALA A 109 11.24 12.62 -3.59
CA ALA A 109 11.20 14.05 -3.91
C ALA A 109 10.80 14.33 -5.38
N ILE A 110 10.90 13.33 -6.25
CA ILE A 110 10.54 13.42 -7.67
C ILE A 110 9.14 12.81 -7.85
N PRO A 111 8.24 13.44 -8.62
CA PRO A 111 6.94 12.85 -8.94
C PRO A 111 7.08 11.42 -9.48
N PRO A 112 6.36 10.43 -8.90
CA PRO A 112 6.54 9.03 -9.27
C PRO A 112 6.00 8.77 -10.67
N THR A 113 6.82 8.12 -11.50
CA THR A 113 6.46 7.72 -12.88
C THR A 113 6.54 6.20 -13.10
N THR A 114 6.96 5.46 -12.10
CA THR A 114 7.15 4.01 -12.16
C THR A 114 6.52 3.32 -10.93
N PRO A 115 6.21 2.00 -11.01
CA PRO A 115 5.65 1.25 -9.89
C PRO A 115 6.46 1.38 -8.60
N ALA A 116 7.78 1.22 -8.65
CA ALA A 116 8.60 1.28 -7.44
C ALA A 116 8.74 2.73 -6.91
N ALA A 117 8.70 3.74 -7.78
CA ALA A 117 8.72 5.14 -7.35
C ALA A 117 7.46 5.51 -6.55
N TRP A 118 6.31 4.94 -6.89
CA TRP A 118 5.09 5.09 -6.09
C TRP A 118 5.24 4.49 -4.69
N ILE A 119 5.89 3.32 -4.57
CA ILE A 119 6.12 2.69 -3.27
C ILE A 119 7.15 3.47 -2.45
N ALA A 120 8.21 3.98 -3.08
CA ALA A 120 9.16 4.88 -2.45
C ALA A 120 8.49 6.18 -1.96
N LEU A 121 7.55 6.74 -2.72
CA LEU A 121 6.75 7.89 -2.29
C LEU A 121 5.91 7.58 -1.04
N ALA A 122 5.32 6.39 -0.97
CA ALA A 122 4.57 5.97 0.22
C ALA A 122 5.47 5.91 1.45
N ALA A 123 6.66 5.31 1.34
CA ALA A 123 7.61 5.13 2.43
C ALA A 123 8.31 6.45 2.86
N GLY A 124 8.63 7.32 1.89
CA GLY A 124 9.40 8.55 2.10
C GLY A 124 8.63 9.70 2.74
N ARG A 125 7.34 9.50 3.03
CA ARG A 125 6.45 10.52 3.59
C ARG A 125 6.83 11.00 4.99
N HIS A 126 7.51 10.15 5.76
CA HIS A 126 7.91 10.47 7.14
C HIS A 126 9.31 11.09 7.27
N GLY A 127 10.00 11.35 6.16
CA GLY A 127 11.32 11.98 6.18
C GLY A 127 11.28 13.46 5.81
N ASN A 128 10.79 14.26 6.75
CA ASN A 128 11.48 15.45 7.25
C ASN A 128 10.70 16.01 8.43
N GLY A 129 11.37 16.12 9.57
CA GLY A 129 10.89 17.01 10.61
C GLY A 129 10.83 18.42 10.04
N SER A 130 9.72 19.11 10.34
CA SER A 130 9.41 20.50 10.00
C SER A 130 8.73 20.70 8.65
N ALA A 131 7.43 20.96 8.73
CA ALA A 131 6.57 21.55 7.71
C ALA A 131 7.00 22.99 7.29
N MET A 132 8.26 23.39 7.49
CA MET A 132 8.72 24.77 7.31
C MET A 132 9.44 25.03 5.98
N GLU A 133 9.92 24.01 5.25
CA GLU A 133 10.62 24.22 3.97
C GLU A 133 10.13 23.32 2.83
N ALA A 134 8.81 23.19 2.67
CA ALA A 134 8.28 22.75 1.38
C ALA A 134 8.22 23.96 0.43
N PRO A 135 8.82 23.93 -0.78
CA PRO A 135 8.55 24.93 -1.79
C PRO A 135 7.03 24.94 -2.06
N ALA A 136 6.45 26.13 -2.21
CA ALA A 136 5.01 26.43 -2.20
C ALA A 136 4.15 25.77 -3.31
N VAL A 137 4.60 24.68 -3.93
CA VAL A 137 3.99 24.05 -5.11
C VAL A 137 3.12 22.84 -4.78
N SER A 138 3.07 22.33 -3.55
CA SER A 138 2.15 21.23 -3.21
C SER A 138 1.13 21.60 -2.14
N ALA A 139 0.25 22.53 -2.50
CA ALA A 139 -1.03 22.75 -1.81
C ALA A 139 -2.10 21.69 -2.18
N LEU A 140 -1.70 20.62 -2.88
CA LEU A 140 -2.52 19.43 -3.02
C LEU A 140 -2.55 18.73 -1.66
N GLN A 141 -3.75 18.43 -1.16
CA GLN A 141 -3.89 17.65 0.08
C GLN A 141 -2.92 16.46 0.04
N PRO A 142 -2.16 16.20 1.13
CA PRO A 142 -1.24 15.08 1.14
C PRO A 142 -1.99 13.80 0.78
N LEU A 143 -1.73 13.29 -0.42
CA LEU A 143 -2.33 12.07 -0.95
C LEU A 143 -2.05 10.93 0.04
N PRO A 144 -3.00 10.08 0.47
CA PRO A 144 -2.70 9.07 1.48
C PRO A 144 -1.56 8.12 1.08
N ALA A 145 -0.78 7.61 2.04
CA ALA A 145 0.25 6.59 1.74
C ALA A 145 -0.38 5.36 1.06
N ALA A 146 -1.56 4.94 1.51
CA ALA A 146 -2.36 3.89 0.90
C ALA A 146 -2.67 4.12 -0.59
N HIS A 147 -2.92 5.37 -0.99
CA HIS A 147 -3.12 5.68 -2.41
C HIS A 147 -1.85 5.42 -3.22
N ALA A 148 -0.69 5.88 -2.74
CA ALA A 148 0.59 5.66 -3.43
C ALA A 148 0.94 4.17 -3.50
N VAL A 149 0.66 3.42 -2.43
CA VAL A 149 0.76 1.95 -2.40
C VAL A 149 -0.12 1.31 -3.48
N SER A 150 -1.42 1.66 -3.51
CA SER A 150 -2.36 1.13 -4.51
C SER A 150 -1.90 1.45 -5.94
N ALA A 151 -1.54 2.71 -6.20
CA ALA A 151 -1.04 3.16 -7.50
C ALA A 151 0.20 2.39 -7.94
N GLY A 152 1.16 2.14 -7.04
CA GLY A 152 2.36 1.37 -7.35
C GLY A 152 2.06 -0.10 -7.70
N VAL A 153 1.21 -0.77 -6.91
CA VAL A 153 0.83 -2.16 -7.18
C VAL A 153 0.04 -2.28 -8.48
N LEU A 154 -0.94 -1.40 -8.71
CA LEU A 154 -1.73 -1.39 -9.95
C LEU A 154 -0.88 -1.03 -11.18
N ALA A 155 0.08 -0.11 -11.05
CA ALA A 155 1.02 0.22 -12.12
C ALA A 155 1.94 -0.97 -12.46
N GLY A 156 2.38 -1.74 -11.46
CA GLY A 156 3.11 -2.99 -11.67
C GLY A 156 2.25 -4.04 -12.36
N LEU A 157 1.03 -4.25 -11.87
CA LEU A 157 0.06 -5.19 -12.43
C LEU A 157 -0.29 -4.86 -13.89
N ALA A 158 -0.34 -3.58 -14.25
CA ALA A 158 -0.57 -3.15 -15.63
C ALA A 158 0.51 -3.62 -16.62
N ARG A 159 1.72 -3.95 -16.13
CA ARG A 159 2.82 -4.51 -16.94
C ARG A 159 2.69 -6.02 -17.17
N VAL A 160 1.84 -6.72 -16.41
CA VAL A 160 1.59 -8.15 -16.56
C VAL A 160 0.77 -8.43 -17.83
N ALA A 161 1.06 -9.54 -18.50
CA ALA A 161 0.29 -10.03 -19.64
C ALA A 161 -1.19 -10.18 -19.28
N LEU A 162 -2.08 -9.86 -20.22
CA LEU A 162 -3.53 -9.81 -19.95
C LEU A 162 -4.08 -11.16 -19.47
N GLU A 163 -3.56 -12.26 -20.02
CA GLU A 163 -3.97 -13.64 -19.67
C GLU A 163 -3.63 -14.03 -18.22
N ASP A 164 -2.52 -13.53 -17.69
CA ASP A 164 -2.07 -13.83 -16.32
C ASP A 164 -2.56 -12.82 -15.29
N ARG A 165 -3.00 -11.63 -15.73
CA ARG A 165 -3.23 -10.47 -14.86
C ARG A 165 -4.19 -10.75 -13.71
N PHE A 166 -5.30 -11.45 -13.97
CA PHE A 166 -6.26 -11.78 -12.91
C PHE A 166 -5.67 -12.75 -11.87
N SER A 167 -4.88 -13.74 -12.31
CA SER A 167 -4.22 -14.68 -11.40
C SER A 167 -3.20 -13.96 -10.50
N VAL A 168 -2.40 -13.05 -11.08
CA VAL A 168 -1.45 -12.23 -10.32
C VAL A 168 -2.16 -11.28 -9.37
N LEU A 169 -3.22 -10.60 -9.82
CA LEU A 169 -4.06 -9.73 -8.98
C LEU A 169 -4.60 -10.51 -7.78
N SER A 170 -5.19 -11.68 -8.02
CA SER A 170 -5.73 -12.53 -6.95
C SER A 170 -4.66 -12.95 -5.94
N ALA A 171 -3.44 -13.30 -6.42
CA ALA A 171 -2.34 -13.65 -5.54
C ALA A 171 -1.90 -12.46 -4.65
N PHE A 172 -1.85 -11.24 -5.22
CA PHE A 172 -1.51 -10.04 -4.47
C PHE A 172 -2.56 -9.69 -3.42
N VAL A 173 -3.85 -9.83 -3.75
CA VAL A 173 -4.95 -9.62 -2.80
C VAL A 173 -4.89 -10.62 -1.65
N GLU A 174 -4.71 -11.91 -1.93
CA GLU A 174 -4.62 -12.93 -0.87
C GLU A 174 -3.39 -12.72 0.02
N MET A 175 -2.26 -12.29 -0.55
CA MET A 175 -1.08 -11.89 0.24
C MET A 175 -1.38 -10.69 1.14
N GLY A 176 -2.15 -9.70 0.66
CA GLY A 176 -2.57 -8.55 1.46
C GLY A 176 -3.51 -8.93 2.59
N ILE A 177 -4.45 -9.85 2.34
CA ILE A 177 -5.35 -10.42 3.36
C ILE A 177 -4.54 -11.13 4.45
N GLN A 178 -3.63 -12.02 4.07
CA GLN A 178 -2.77 -12.75 5.02
C GLN A 178 -1.95 -11.78 5.89
N MET A 179 -1.43 -10.71 5.28
CA MET A 179 -0.67 -9.71 6.03
C MET A 179 -1.54 -8.94 7.03
N ALA A 180 -2.78 -8.62 6.68
CA ALA A 180 -3.72 -7.97 7.58
C ALA A 180 -4.07 -8.86 8.80
N GLU A 181 -4.25 -10.16 8.57
CA GLU A 181 -4.51 -11.13 9.64
C GLU A 181 -3.29 -11.30 10.57
N ILE A 182 -2.08 -11.39 10.02
CA ILE A 182 -0.82 -11.46 10.79
C ILE A 182 -0.65 -10.19 11.65
N GLU A 183 -0.94 -9.03 11.09
CA GLU A 183 -0.80 -7.76 11.79
C GLU A 183 -1.82 -7.61 12.92
N ALA A 184 -3.05 -8.07 12.73
CA ALA A 184 -4.01 -8.18 13.82
C ALA A 184 -3.47 -9.07 14.95
N LEU A 185 -2.90 -10.24 14.61
CA LEU A 185 -2.36 -11.18 15.60
C LEU A 185 -1.27 -10.51 16.45
N ARG A 186 -0.37 -9.74 15.83
CA ARG A 186 0.69 -9.00 16.52
C ARG A 186 0.12 -7.96 17.48
N GLN A 187 -0.86 -7.17 17.03
CA GLN A 187 -1.51 -6.15 17.87
C GLN A 187 -2.22 -6.77 19.09
N SER A 188 -2.81 -7.96 18.95
CA SER A 188 -3.42 -8.68 20.07
C SER A 188 -2.40 -9.20 21.09
N ALA A 189 -1.19 -9.52 20.63
CA ALA A 189 -0.10 -10.00 21.49
C ALA A 189 0.54 -8.85 22.28
N ASP A 190 0.72 -7.68 21.66
CA ASP A 190 1.29 -6.49 22.30
C ASP A 190 0.33 -5.84 23.32
N ALA A 191 -0.97 -6.16 23.27
CA ALA A 191 -1.99 -5.63 24.16
C ALA A 191 -2.19 -6.44 25.47
N ASN A 192 -1.51 -7.59 25.61
CA ASN A 192 -1.57 -8.47 26.79
C ASN A 192 -0.27 -8.40 27.60
#